data_AF-A0A538EF72-F1
#
_entry.id   AF-A0A538EF72-F1
#
_cell.length_a   1.000
_cell.length_b   1.000
_cell.length_c   1.000
_cell.angle_alpha   90.00
_cell.angle_beta   90.00
_cell.angle_gamma   90.00
#
_symmetry.space_group_name_H-M   'P 1'
#
loop_
_entity.id
_entity.type
_entity.pdbx_description
1 polymer ?
#
loop_
_entity_poly.entity_id
_entity_poly.type
_entity_poly.pdbx_seq_one_letter_code
_entity_poly.pdbx_strand_id
1 'polypeptide(L)'
;MKSSDSSTRRSIVAGAAVLLVALGGAGRAGAANPATGTVSATSPTASWTDDYALTVDVPAGYDVGNDLTVSVGWPNPAADFDVYVYDGTGAEVAQAATSADPETLVLPPVAGRYTVRVVPFNPLGQSYSATATLAAKPVGPAPGPVGATAYTNYAAPGTLPRAHEAGEPSIGVNWSTGKVLYQAYTDTYRVSFDDSAVPATAQWADKSARPPACTAVTSLDPILFTDHDTGRTFESQLAGKTSLTCLTDNDGDTWTPSQGGGFNSGVDHQTVGGGPYSAGGVGGTPLYPHAVYYCSQDIADALCSTSRDGGVTLGPAVPMYNLLQCGGLHGHVKVAPDGTVYVPNKGCGAGQAVAVSEDNGLTWQIRPVPGSLPGDTDPSVGIGSDGTVYFGYQNADGHARIAVSHDKGRTWTHDQDAGAGLGIQNSVFPAVVAGDPDRAAFAFIGTPTGGNYQDAANFKGVWHLYVAVTYDGGTSWSLTDATPTDPVQKGSICTAGTTCGSDRNLLDFIDVQLDKQGRVLVAY
;
A
#
# COMPACT_ATOMS: atom_id res chain seq x y z
N MET A 1 -4.41 25.74 66.13
CA MET A 1 -3.12 25.78 65.40
C MET A 1 -3.44 25.55 63.92
N LYS A 2 -3.13 26.55 63.06
CA LYS A 2 -3.00 26.58 61.58
C LYS A 2 -4.14 25.94 60.74
N SER A 3 -5.02 26.76 60.12
CA SER A 3 -4.96 27.32 58.73
C SER A 3 -5.18 26.24 57.66
N SER A 4 -5.91 26.39 56.55
CA SER A 4 -6.66 27.44 55.81
C SER A 4 -7.35 26.65 54.66
N ASP A 5 -8.61 26.90 54.31
CA ASP A 5 -9.05 27.59 53.05
C ASP A 5 -8.69 26.81 51.75
N SER A 6 -9.47 26.66 50.67
CA SER A 6 -10.74 27.21 50.17
C SER A 6 -11.27 26.30 49.03
N SER A 7 -12.49 26.59 48.60
CA SER A 7 -13.22 26.06 47.45
C SER A 7 -12.52 26.15 46.07
N THR A 8 -12.87 25.26 45.13
CA THR A 8 -13.75 25.54 43.96
C THR A 8 -13.48 24.56 42.82
N ARG A 9 -14.58 24.03 42.27
CA ARG A 9 -14.79 23.31 40.99
C ARG A 9 -13.71 23.49 39.92
N ARG A 10 -13.41 22.41 39.20
CA ARG A 10 -13.28 22.43 37.73
C ARG A 10 -13.81 21.12 37.12
N SER A 11 -14.95 21.23 36.46
CA SER A 11 -15.38 20.31 35.42
C SER A 11 -14.37 20.38 34.28
N ILE A 12 -13.83 19.24 33.84
CA ILE A 12 -13.17 19.15 32.54
C ILE A 12 -14.23 18.66 31.57
N VAL A 13 -14.78 19.62 30.83
CA VAL A 13 -15.49 19.37 29.58
C VAL A 13 -14.39 19.14 28.54
N ALA A 14 -14.22 17.91 28.06
CA ALA A 14 -13.50 17.65 26.83
C ALA A 14 -14.37 18.16 25.68
N GLY A 15 -14.21 19.45 25.36
CA GLY A 15 -14.76 20.02 24.14
C GLY A 15 -13.82 19.69 22.99
N ALA A 16 -14.24 18.79 22.10
CA ALA A 16 -13.65 18.68 20.77
C ALA A 16 -13.81 20.06 20.10
N ALA A 17 -12.72 20.81 19.97
CA ALA A 17 -12.70 22.02 19.17
C ALA A 17 -12.65 21.58 17.69
N VAL A 18 -13.80 21.19 17.15
CA VAL A 18 -13.96 21.02 15.70
C VAL A 18 -13.97 22.42 15.09
N LEU A 19 -12.80 22.91 14.68
CA LEU A 19 -12.74 24.06 13.80
C LEU A 19 -13.04 23.56 12.39
N LEU A 20 -14.32 23.55 12.01
CA LEU A 20 -14.72 23.39 10.61
C LEU A 20 -14.56 24.76 9.94
N VAL A 21 -13.40 25.03 9.35
CA VAL A 21 -13.30 26.13 8.39
C VAL A 21 -13.79 25.57 7.06
N ALA A 22 -15.03 25.88 6.69
CA ALA A 22 -15.42 25.78 5.30
C ALA A 22 -14.50 26.73 4.52
N LEU A 23 -13.72 26.19 3.59
CA LEU A 23 -12.95 27.01 2.64
C LEU A 23 -13.99 27.63 1.70
N GLY A 24 -14.57 28.75 2.17
CA GLY A 24 -15.73 29.37 1.58
C GLY A 24 -15.41 29.99 0.24
N GLY A 25 -15.83 29.32 -0.82
CA GLY A 25 -16.18 29.89 -2.11
C GLY A 25 -17.67 29.67 -2.41
N ALA A 26 -18.58 30.05 -1.49
CA ALA A 26 -20.00 30.09 -1.81
C ALA A 26 -20.31 31.29 -2.72
N GLY A 27 -19.97 31.16 -3.99
CA GLY A 27 -20.35 32.08 -5.05
C GLY A 27 -20.79 31.26 -6.25
N ARG A 28 -22.02 31.48 -6.70
CA ARG A 28 -22.42 31.11 -8.07
C ARG A 28 -21.27 31.50 -9.01
N ALA A 29 -20.90 30.65 -9.96
CA ALA A 29 -19.97 30.96 -11.05
C ALA A 29 -20.18 32.42 -11.50
N GLY A 30 -19.27 33.28 -11.07
CA GLY A 30 -19.49 34.71 -10.97
C GLY A 30 -18.20 35.35 -10.51
N ALA A 31 -17.18 35.27 -11.38
CA ALA A 31 -15.97 36.06 -11.41
C ALA A 31 -15.62 36.79 -10.10
N ALA A 32 -14.97 36.08 -9.16
CA ALA A 32 -13.96 36.71 -8.33
C ALA A 32 -12.63 36.57 -9.09
N ASN A 33 -12.06 37.72 -9.44
CA ASN A 33 -10.95 37.89 -10.38
C ASN A 33 -9.64 37.22 -9.88
N PRO A 34 -9.09 36.18 -10.53
CA PRO A 34 -7.73 35.73 -10.25
C PRO A 34 -6.73 36.60 -11.02
N ALA A 35 -5.51 36.71 -10.50
CA ALA A 35 -4.40 37.40 -11.16
C ALA A 35 -4.04 36.71 -12.49
N THR A 36 -4.36 37.38 -13.60
CA THR A 36 -3.76 37.33 -14.95
C THR A 36 -3.31 35.97 -15.52
N GLY A 37 -4.02 35.51 -16.56
CA GLY A 37 -3.51 34.64 -17.62
C GLY A 37 -4.29 34.87 -18.93
N THR A 38 -3.61 35.07 -20.06
CA THR A 38 -4.25 35.27 -21.38
C THR A 38 -4.03 34.02 -22.24
N VAL A 39 -5.10 33.37 -22.70
CA VAL A 39 -5.04 32.28 -23.68
C VAL A 39 -4.84 32.86 -25.08
N SER A 40 -3.89 32.33 -25.86
CA SER A 40 -3.69 32.71 -27.27
C SER A 40 -3.37 31.48 -28.13
N ALA A 41 -3.46 31.62 -29.46
CA ALA A 41 -3.14 30.55 -30.40
C ALA A 41 -1.70 30.02 -30.29
N THR A 42 -0.80 30.72 -29.58
CA THR A 42 0.58 30.29 -29.30
C THR A 42 0.78 29.72 -27.89
N SER A 43 -0.25 29.71 -27.05
CA SER A 43 -0.25 29.10 -25.71
C SER A 43 -1.65 28.52 -25.42
N PRO A 44 -1.95 27.30 -25.90
CA PRO A 44 -3.30 26.70 -25.84
C PRO A 44 -3.70 26.19 -24.46
N THR A 45 -2.82 26.26 -23.46
CA THR A 45 -3.06 25.80 -22.09
C THR A 45 -2.89 26.96 -21.09
N ALA A 46 -3.92 27.21 -20.28
CA ALA A 46 -3.86 28.06 -19.10
C ALA A 46 -4.06 27.18 -17.86
N SER A 47 -3.06 27.12 -16.99
CA SER A 47 -3.16 26.50 -15.67
C SER A 47 -3.81 27.50 -14.71
N TRP A 48 -5.01 27.20 -14.23
CA TRP A 48 -5.65 27.94 -13.16
C TRP A 48 -5.31 27.25 -11.83
N THR A 49 -4.96 28.00 -10.80
CA THR A 49 -4.75 27.47 -9.44
C THR A 49 -5.51 28.35 -8.47
N ASP A 50 -6.29 27.74 -7.58
CA ASP A 50 -6.95 28.48 -6.51
C ASP A 50 -6.13 28.36 -5.22
N ASP A 51 -5.54 29.49 -4.80
CA ASP A 51 -4.74 29.60 -3.59
C ASP A 51 -5.59 30.16 -2.44
N TYR A 52 -5.62 29.44 -1.32
CA TYR A 52 -6.26 29.86 -0.08
C TYR A 52 -5.22 30.12 1.02
N ALA A 53 -5.26 31.31 1.61
CA ALA A 53 -4.42 31.65 2.77
C ALA A 53 -5.01 31.06 4.06
N LEU A 54 -4.44 29.93 4.51
CA LEU A 54 -4.81 29.29 5.76
C LEU A 54 -3.96 29.85 6.92
N THR A 55 -4.60 30.15 8.04
CA THR A 55 -3.90 30.49 9.29
C THR A 55 -4.21 29.41 10.32
N VAL A 56 -3.17 28.75 10.81
CA VAL A 56 -3.26 27.77 11.90
C VAL A 56 -2.87 28.50 13.19
N ASP A 57 -3.82 28.61 14.11
CA ASP A 57 -3.64 29.26 15.41
C ASP A 57 -3.87 28.24 16.52
N VAL A 58 -2.79 27.61 16.96
CA VAL A 58 -2.79 26.56 17.99
C VAL A 58 -1.63 26.76 18.96
N PRO A 59 -1.70 26.23 20.19
CA PRO A 59 -0.58 26.28 21.13
C PRO A 59 0.68 25.60 20.59
N ALA A 60 1.86 26.02 21.07
CA ALA A 60 3.11 25.32 20.76
C ALA A 60 3.04 23.84 21.22
N GLY A 61 3.44 22.92 20.34
CA GLY A 61 3.42 21.47 20.60
C GLY A 61 2.05 20.80 20.42
N TYR A 62 1.05 21.50 19.85
CA TYR A 62 -0.27 20.92 19.60
C TYR A 62 -0.25 19.71 18.65
N ASP A 63 0.73 19.69 17.74
CA ASP A 63 1.04 18.66 16.75
C ASP A 63 1.46 17.31 17.34
N VAL A 64 1.83 17.26 18.62
CA VAL A 64 2.18 16.00 19.29
C VAL A 64 0.99 15.03 19.37
N GLY A 65 -0.22 15.56 19.51
CA GLY A 65 -1.44 14.75 19.70
C GLY A 65 -2.55 15.02 18.69
N ASN A 66 -2.31 15.88 17.69
CA ASN A 66 -3.33 16.29 16.74
C ASN A 66 -2.75 16.44 15.34
N ASP A 67 -3.63 16.31 14.36
CA ASP A 67 -3.38 16.52 12.94
C ASP A 67 -4.25 17.64 12.38
N LEU A 68 -3.75 18.27 11.31
CA LEU A 68 -4.54 19.09 10.40
C LEU A 68 -4.82 18.27 9.15
N THR A 69 -6.09 18.14 8.79
CA THR A 69 -6.52 17.48 7.55
C THR A 69 -7.10 18.52 6.61
N VAL A 70 -6.60 18.56 5.38
CA VAL A 70 -7.19 19.31 4.27
C VAL A 70 -7.85 18.32 3.33
N SER A 71 -9.13 18.53 3.03
CA SER A 71 -9.91 17.65 2.16
C SER A 71 -10.61 18.48 1.09
N VAL A 72 -10.47 18.06 -0.17
CA VAL A 72 -11.00 18.71 -1.37
C VAL A 72 -11.86 17.69 -2.12
N GLY A 73 -13.17 17.90 -2.16
CA GLY A 73 -14.11 16.99 -2.83
C GLY A 73 -14.94 17.67 -3.90
N TRP A 74 -15.43 16.91 -4.87
CA TRP A 74 -16.14 17.44 -6.04
C TRP A 74 -17.38 16.60 -6.42
N PRO A 75 -18.30 17.12 -7.25
CA PRO A 75 -19.56 16.40 -7.55
C PRO A 75 -19.42 15.23 -8.53
N ASN A 76 -18.50 15.31 -9.49
CA ASN A 76 -18.31 14.25 -10.50
C ASN A 76 -17.03 13.47 -10.20
N PRO A 77 -17.10 12.24 -9.68
CA PRO A 77 -15.91 11.48 -9.27
C PRO A 77 -14.98 11.09 -10.43
N ALA A 78 -15.35 11.34 -11.69
CA ALA A 78 -14.43 11.23 -12.82
C ALA A 78 -13.57 12.49 -13.05
N ALA A 79 -13.87 13.60 -12.36
CA ALA A 79 -13.00 14.77 -12.30
C ALA A 79 -11.85 14.53 -11.31
N ASP A 80 -10.83 15.36 -11.41
CA ASP A 80 -9.60 15.21 -10.64
C ASP A 80 -9.01 16.58 -10.28
N PHE A 81 -8.64 16.73 -9.00
CA PHE A 81 -8.04 17.94 -8.43
C PHE A 81 -6.96 17.54 -7.42
N ASP A 82 -5.73 18.00 -7.66
CA ASP A 82 -4.63 17.84 -6.71
C ASP A 82 -4.66 18.96 -5.66
N VAL A 83 -4.12 18.68 -4.47
CA VAL A 83 -3.98 19.65 -3.40
C VAL A 83 -2.57 19.68 -2.84
N TYR A 84 -2.02 20.89 -2.71
CA TYR A 84 -0.68 21.14 -2.18
C TYR A 84 -0.76 22.15 -1.04
N VAL A 85 0.08 22.00 -0.03
CA VAL A 85 0.22 22.97 1.07
C VAL A 85 1.65 23.49 1.12
N TYR A 86 1.76 24.82 1.08
CA TYR A 86 3.01 25.53 1.25
C TYR A 86 3.06 26.27 2.59
N ASP A 87 4.21 26.29 3.24
CA ASP A 87 4.43 27.08 4.46
C ASP A 87 4.61 28.58 4.18
N GLY A 88 4.80 29.36 5.25
CA GLY A 88 5.00 30.82 5.14
C GLY A 88 6.29 31.25 4.42
N THR A 89 7.21 30.32 4.14
CA THR A 89 8.42 30.57 3.32
C THR A 89 8.21 30.22 1.85
N GLY A 90 7.11 29.54 1.52
CA GLY A 90 6.79 29.03 0.19
C GLY A 90 7.32 27.63 -0.09
N ALA A 91 7.82 26.92 0.94
CA ALA A 91 8.22 25.52 0.80
C ALA A 91 6.99 24.61 0.87
N GLU A 92 6.93 23.58 0.01
CA GLU A 92 5.88 22.57 0.05
C GLU A 92 6.06 21.68 1.27
N VAL A 93 5.01 21.55 2.09
CA VAL A 93 5.06 20.79 3.35
C VAL A 93 4.14 19.59 3.37
N ALA A 94 3.17 19.53 2.46
CA ALA A 94 2.30 18.38 2.23
C ALA A 94 1.68 18.47 0.84
N GLN A 95 1.33 17.32 0.27
CA GLN A 95 0.59 17.21 -0.98
C GLN A 95 -0.31 15.97 -0.96
N ALA A 96 -1.34 15.99 -1.79
CA ALA A 96 -2.06 14.82 -2.25
C ALA A 96 -2.42 15.07 -3.72
N ALA A 97 -1.96 14.17 -4.59
CA ALA A 97 -2.08 14.24 -6.04
C ALA A 97 -2.50 12.86 -6.59
N THR A 98 -3.60 12.36 -6.04
CA THR A 98 -4.21 11.08 -6.38
C THR A 98 -5.46 11.29 -7.24
N SER A 99 -6.17 10.21 -7.56
CA SER A 99 -7.51 10.29 -8.18
C SER A 99 -8.65 10.06 -7.18
N ALA A 100 -8.36 10.19 -5.89
CA ALA A 100 -9.34 9.94 -4.83
C ALA A 100 -10.30 11.13 -4.70
N ASP A 101 -11.58 10.84 -4.47
CA ASP A 101 -12.59 11.85 -4.15
C ASP A 101 -13.20 11.56 -2.78
N PRO A 102 -12.97 12.43 -1.77
CA PRO A 102 -12.18 13.66 -1.81
C PRO A 102 -10.66 13.42 -1.79
N GLU A 103 -9.92 14.31 -2.45
CA GLU A 103 -8.47 14.42 -2.34
C GLU A 103 -8.13 14.92 -0.94
N THR A 104 -7.32 14.17 -0.19
CA THR A 104 -7.09 14.43 1.23
C THR A 104 -5.62 14.32 1.60
N LEU A 105 -5.08 15.36 2.23
CA LEU A 105 -3.75 15.35 2.84
C LEU A 105 -3.84 15.63 4.34
N VAL A 106 -2.84 15.14 5.06
CA VAL A 106 -2.70 15.37 6.50
C VAL A 106 -1.31 15.95 6.78
N LEU A 107 -1.25 16.94 7.67
CA LEU A 107 0.00 17.57 8.08
C LEU A 107 0.00 17.94 9.57
N PRO A 108 1.18 18.07 10.20
CA PRO A 108 1.28 18.56 11.57
C PRO A 108 0.66 19.97 11.71
N PRO A 109 -0.24 20.21 12.69
CA PRO A 109 -0.86 21.51 12.93
C PRO A 109 0.13 22.41 13.68
N VAL A 110 1.14 22.93 12.98
CA VAL A 110 2.06 23.91 13.53
C VAL A 110 1.48 25.31 13.34
N ALA A 111 1.59 26.16 14.37
CA ALA A 111 1.08 27.52 14.30
C ALA A 111 1.80 28.32 13.20
N GLY A 112 1.05 28.93 12.29
CA GLY A 112 1.64 29.58 11.13
C GLY A 112 0.65 30.00 10.06
N ARG A 113 1.19 30.60 8.99
CA ARG A 113 0.47 30.89 7.76
C ARG A 113 0.87 29.87 6.70
N TYR A 114 -0.11 29.37 5.99
CA TYR A 114 0.03 28.39 4.93
C TYR A 114 -0.74 28.84 3.69
N THR A 115 -0.31 28.38 2.53
CA THR A 115 -1.07 28.47 1.28
C THR A 115 -1.54 27.07 0.91
N VAL A 116 -2.86 26.86 0.90
CA VAL A 116 -3.46 25.67 0.31
C VAL A 116 -3.72 25.97 -1.15
N ARG A 117 -3.12 25.21 -2.07
CA ARG A 117 -3.29 25.34 -3.50
C ARG A 117 -4.06 24.15 -4.03
N VAL A 118 -5.19 24.40 -4.69
CA VAL A 118 -5.93 23.37 -5.43
C VAL A 118 -5.61 23.51 -6.92
N VAL A 119 -5.13 22.42 -7.51
CA VAL A 119 -4.74 22.34 -8.92
C VAL A 119 -5.79 21.50 -9.68
N PRO A 120 -6.48 22.06 -10.69
CA PRO A 120 -7.43 21.33 -11.50
C PRO A 120 -6.70 20.45 -12.51
N PHE A 121 -6.32 19.24 -12.10
CA PHE A 121 -5.61 18.29 -12.94
C PHE A 121 -6.46 17.83 -14.14
N ASN A 122 -7.66 17.32 -13.86
CA ASN A 122 -8.67 17.00 -14.87
C ASN A 122 -10.07 17.40 -14.37
N PRO A 123 -10.40 18.70 -14.30
CA PRO A 123 -11.57 19.17 -13.56
C PRO A 123 -12.89 18.81 -14.21
N LEU A 124 -12.92 18.42 -15.50
CA LEU A 124 -14.15 18.14 -16.27
C LEU A 124 -15.26 19.22 -16.12
N GLY A 125 -14.86 20.48 -15.97
CA GLY A 125 -15.76 21.62 -15.75
C GLY A 125 -16.45 21.66 -14.38
N GLN A 126 -16.04 20.82 -13.43
CA GLN A 126 -16.55 20.83 -12.06
C GLN A 126 -15.96 21.97 -11.23
N SER A 127 -16.70 22.35 -10.19
CA SER A 127 -16.18 23.07 -9.03
C SER A 127 -15.88 22.09 -7.90
N TYR A 128 -14.99 22.45 -6.99
CA TYR A 128 -14.71 21.68 -5.79
C TYR A 128 -15.27 22.35 -4.53
N SER A 129 -15.30 21.60 -3.44
CA SER A 129 -15.53 22.06 -2.07
C SER A 129 -14.34 21.63 -1.22
N ALA A 130 -13.89 22.47 -0.30
CA ALA A 130 -12.73 22.15 0.51
C ALA A 130 -12.93 22.49 2.00
N THR A 131 -12.29 21.70 2.86
CA THR A 131 -12.33 21.87 4.31
C THR A 131 -10.93 21.72 4.91
N ALA A 132 -10.68 22.43 6.00
CA ALA A 132 -9.51 22.23 6.86
C ALA A 132 -9.99 21.93 8.28
N THR A 133 -9.57 20.79 8.83
CA THR A 133 -10.08 20.28 10.12
C THR A 133 -8.93 19.86 11.02
N LEU A 134 -9.00 20.24 12.31
CA LEU A 134 -8.11 19.72 13.34
C LEU A 134 -8.74 18.50 14.01
N ALA A 135 -8.00 17.41 14.11
CA ALA A 135 -8.45 16.17 14.77
C ALA A 135 -7.36 15.61 15.68
N ALA A 136 -7.74 14.88 16.72
CA ALA A 136 -6.79 14.16 17.54
C ALA A 136 -6.18 13.00 16.73
N LYS A 137 -4.87 12.79 16.88
CA LYS A 137 -4.18 11.62 16.35
C LYS A 137 -4.82 10.35 16.92
N PRO A 138 -4.98 9.28 16.11
CA PRO A 138 -5.40 8.00 16.66
C PRO A 138 -4.41 7.51 17.72
N VAL A 139 -4.91 6.86 18.76
CA VAL A 139 -4.05 6.30 19.81
C VAL A 139 -3.23 5.15 19.20
N GLY A 140 -1.92 5.17 19.42
CA GLY A 140 -1.03 4.08 19.01
C GLY A 140 -1.38 2.75 19.72
N PRO A 141 -0.97 1.61 19.16
CA PRO A 141 -1.15 0.30 19.76
C PRO A 141 -0.51 0.25 21.16
N ALA A 142 -1.07 -0.58 22.04
CA ALA A 142 -0.34 -0.96 23.24
C ALA A 142 0.95 -1.69 22.82
N PRO A 143 2.09 -1.46 23.52
CA PRO A 143 3.30 -2.21 23.23
C PRO A 143 3.05 -3.70 23.34
N GLY A 144 3.38 -4.44 22.29
CA GLY A 144 3.35 -5.89 22.30
C GLY A 144 4.41 -6.49 23.25
N PRO A 145 4.39 -7.82 23.45
CA PRO A 145 5.34 -8.51 24.31
C PRO A 145 6.80 -8.14 23.99
N VAL A 146 7.56 -7.73 25.02
CA VAL A 146 8.97 -7.39 24.86
C VAL A 146 9.78 -8.66 24.58
N GLY A 147 10.23 -8.80 23.34
CA GLY A 147 11.04 -9.94 22.88
C GLY A 147 11.21 -10.00 21.37
N ALA A 148 11.28 -8.82 20.72
CA ALA A 148 11.35 -8.61 19.28
C ALA A 148 12.01 -9.76 18.51
N THR A 149 11.31 -10.25 17.48
CA THR A 149 11.85 -11.16 16.48
C THR A 149 13.17 -10.58 15.96
N ALA A 150 14.29 -11.23 16.22
CA ALA A 150 15.55 -10.81 15.62
C ALA A 150 15.55 -11.18 14.14
N TYR A 151 15.74 -10.19 13.26
CA TYR A 151 15.87 -10.41 11.82
C TYR A 151 17.35 -10.54 11.44
N THR A 152 17.63 -11.36 10.43
CA THR A 152 18.95 -11.48 9.81
C THR A 152 18.80 -11.19 8.34
N ASN A 153 19.64 -10.30 7.81
CA ASN A 153 19.62 -9.93 6.41
C ASN A 153 20.49 -10.88 5.60
N TYR A 154 19.92 -11.40 4.52
CA TYR A 154 20.61 -12.29 3.58
C TYR A 154 20.66 -11.59 2.23
N ALA A 155 21.78 -10.93 1.94
CA ALA A 155 21.94 -10.25 0.66
C ALA A 155 22.23 -11.26 -0.46
N ALA A 156 21.58 -11.10 -1.62
CA ALA A 156 21.94 -11.81 -2.83
C ALA A 156 23.40 -11.50 -3.21
N PRO A 157 24.24 -12.51 -3.56
CA PRO A 157 25.59 -12.25 -4.02
C PRO A 157 25.61 -11.39 -5.27
N GLY A 158 26.42 -10.32 -5.31
CA GLY A 158 26.56 -9.45 -6.49
C GLY A 158 27.12 -10.13 -7.74
N THR A 159 27.50 -11.41 -7.66
CA THR A 159 27.83 -12.26 -8.80
C THR A 159 26.60 -12.77 -9.56
N LEU A 160 25.41 -12.69 -8.96
CA LEU A 160 24.16 -13.03 -9.64
C LEU A 160 23.74 -11.88 -10.58
N PRO A 161 23.20 -12.20 -11.77
CA PRO A 161 22.75 -11.18 -12.72
C PRO A 161 21.61 -10.38 -12.09
N ARG A 162 21.62 -9.04 -12.21
CA ARG A 162 20.55 -8.16 -11.68
C ARG A 162 20.31 -8.21 -10.18
N ALA A 163 21.27 -8.67 -9.37
CA ALA A 163 21.16 -8.75 -7.91
C ALA A 163 20.87 -7.40 -7.20
N HIS A 164 21.01 -6.28 -7.91
CA HIS A 164 20.74 -4.93 -7.45
C HIS A 164 19.63 -4.22 -8.25
N GLU A 165 18.85 -4.96 -9.05
CA GLU A 165 17.72 -4.45 -9.83
C GLU A 165 16.40 -4.98 -9.28
N ALA A 166 16.27 -5.04 -7.95
CA ALA A 166 15.08 -5.50 -7.26
C ALA A 166 14.28 -4.32 -6.71
N GLY A 167 13.78 -3.46 -7.60
CA GLY A 167 12.95 -2.31 -7.21
C GLY A 167 11.53 -2.69 -6.75
N GLU A 168 11.08 -3.90 -7.13
CA GLU A 168 9.79 -4.52 -6.83
C GLU A 168 9.99 -5.99 -6.46
N PRO A 169 10.67 -6.27 -5.33
CA PRO A 169 10.97 -7.65 -4.98
C PRO A 169 9.71 -8.38 -4.51
N SER A 170 9.47 -9.55 -5.09
CA SER A 170 8.47 -10.51 -4.63
C SER A 170 9.14 -11.74 -4.03
N ILE A 171 8.47 -12.39 -3.06
CA ILE A 171 8.99 -13.60 -2.42
C ILE A 171 7.93 -14.69 -2.34
N GLY A 172 8.35 -15.93 -2.53
CA GLY A 172 7.50 -17.10 -2.41
C GLY A 172 8.20 -18.24 -1.71
N VAL A 173 7.46 -19.02 -0.92
CA VAL A 173 8.01 -20.11 -0.12
C VAL A 173 7.28 -21.40 -0.45
N ASN A 174 8.01 -22.40 -0.95
CA ASN A 174 7.46 -23.73 -1.16
C ASN A 174 7.54 -24.52 0.14
N TRP A 175 6.41 -24.78 0.81
CA TRP A 175 6.41 -25.48 2.11
C TRP A 175 6.74 -26.97 1.99
N SER A 176 6.67 -27.55 0.78
CA SER A 176 7.06 -28.94 0.56
C SER A 176 8.57 -29.14 0.60
N THR A 177 9.34 -28.18 0.10
CA THR A 177 10.80 -28.26 -0.01
C THR A 177 11.54 -27.33 0.95
N GLY A 178 10.84 -26.34 1.52
CA GLY A 178 11.42 -25.26 2.33
C GLY A 178 12.26 -24.27 1.51
N LYS A 179 12.19 -24.32 0.18
CA LYS A 179 12.92 -23.40 -0.70
C LYS A 179 12.15 -22.10 -0.85
N VAL A 180 12.91 -21.02 -0.95
CA VAL A 180 12.39 -19.67 -1.15
C VAL A 180 12.77 -19.22 -2.55
N LEU A 181 11.83 -18.64 -3.28
CA LEU A 181 12.09 -17.95 -4.54
C LEU A 181 11.94 -16.44 -4.34
N TYR A 182 12.89 -15.69 -4.88
CA TYR A 182 12.98 -14.23 -4.81
C TYR A 182 13.07 -13.67 -6.23
N GLN A 183 12.28 -12.64 -6.54
CA GLN A 183 12.28 -11.99 -7.85
C GLN A 183 13.08 -10.68 -7.83
N ALA A 184 13.97 -10.51 -8.80
CA ALA A 184 14.74 -9.30 -9.06
C ALA A 184 14.60 -8.93 -10.54
N TYR A 185 13.69 -8.01 -10.86
CA TYR A 185 13.33 -7.68 -12.25
C TYR A 185 12.94 -8.94 -13.03
N THR A 186 13.68 -9.31 -14.09
CA THR A 186 13.45 -10.53 -14.88
C THR A 186 14.19 -11.77 -14.35
N ASP A 187 14.96 -11.64 -13.28
CA ASP A 187 15.73 -12.75 -12.71
C ASP A 187 15.06 -13.32 -11.45
N THR A 188 15.09 -14.63 -11.31
CA THR A 188 14.53 -15.35 -10.16
C THR A 188 15.64 -16.11 -9.46
N TYR A 189 15.78 -15.93 -8.15
CA TYR A 189 16.76 -16.67 -7.36
C TYR A 189 16.08 -17.64 -6.41
N ARG A 190 16.69 -18.82 -6.26
CA ARG A 190 16.36 -19.76 -5.21
C ARG A 190 17.28 -19.60 -4.02
N VAL A 191 16.69 -19.43 -2.84
CA VAL A 191 17.39 -19.40 -1.56
C VAL A 191 17.13 -20.69 -0.81
N SER A 192 18.20 -21.29 -0.29
CA SER A 192 18.17 -22.43 0.61
C SER A 192 18.79 -22.05 1.94
N PHE A 193 18.03 -22.17 3.01
CA PHE A 193 18.53 -21.93 4.36
C PHE A 193 19.11 -23.21 4.97
N ASP A 194 20.26 -23.09 5.62
CA ASP A 194 20.82 -24.09 6.52
C ASP A 194 20.64 -23.62 7.97
N ASP A 195 19.63 -24.21 8.62
CA ASP A 195 19.22 -23.90 9.99
C ASP A 195 20.09 -24.58 11.06
N SER A 196 21.14 -25.32 10.66
CA SER A 196 22.10 -25.89 11.61
C SER A 196 23.07 -24.85 12.19
N ALA A 197 23.17 -23.67 11.57
CA ALA A 197 23.93 -22.52 12.03
C ALA A 197 23.02 -21.46 12.68
N VAL A 198 23.60 -20.61 13.55
CA VAL A 198 22.89 -19.47 14.16
C VAL A 198 23.73 -18.19 14.01
N PRO A 199 23.27 -17.17 13.26
CA PRO A 199 22.07 -17.23 12.40
C PRO A 199 22.21 -18.29 11.29
N ALA A 200 21.09 -18.68 10.69
CA ALA A 200 21.09 -19.62 9.57
C ALA A 200 21.99 -19.10 8.45
N THR A 201 22.48 -19.98 7.57
CA THR A 201 23.19 -19.54 6.36
C THR A 201 22.29 -19.65 5.14
N ALA A 202 22.46 -18.76 4.16
CA ALA A 202 21.66 -18.74 2.94
C ALA A 202 22.51 -19.06 1.70
N GLN A 203 22.09 -20.06 0.95
CA GLN A 203 22.68 -20.40 -0.36
C GLN A 203 21.77 -19.91 -1.47
N TRP A 204 22.31 -19.06 -2.34
CA TRP A 204 21.61 -18.46 -3.47
C TRP A 204 21.97 -19.16 -4.77
N ALA A 205 20.98 -19.40 -5.64
CA ALA A 205 21.17 -19.94 -6.97
C ALA A 205 20.30 -19.19 -7.99
N ASP A 206 20.88 -18.85 -9.14
CA ASP A 206 20.14 -18.36 -10.30
C ASP A 206 19.21 -19.48 -10.82
N LYS A 207 17.90 -19.16 -10.84
CA LYS A 207 16.81 -20.02 -11.30
C LYS A 207 15.87 -19.26 -12.24
N SER A 208 16.35 -18.21 -12.89
CA SER A 208 15.52 -17.37 -13.75
C SER A 208 14.82 -18.18 -14.84
N ALA A 209 13.56 -17.83 -15.10
CA ALA A 209 12.82 -18.31 -16.24
C ALA A 209 13.45 -17.75 -17.53
N ARG A 210 14.01 -18.61 -18.39
CA ARG A 210 14.81 -18.19 -19.56
C ARG A 210 14.32 -18.75 -20.90
N PRO A 211 14.69 -18.10 -22.02
CA PRO A 211 14.45 -18.64 -23.35
C PRO A 211 15.12 -20.01 -23.53
N PRO A 212 14.55 -20.91 -24.36
CA PRO A 212 13.39 -20.68 -25.23
C PRO A 212 12.02 -20.92 -24.56
N ALA A 213 11.98 -21.44 -23.34
CA ALA A 213 10.71 -21.78 -22.68
C ALA A 213 9.96 -20.54 -22.20
N CYS A 214 10.69 -19.58 -21.63
CA CYS A 214 10.15 -18.34 -21.07
C CYS A 214 10.83 -17.16 -21.76
N THR A 215 10.05 -16.30 -22.39
CA THR A 215 10.59 -15.32 -23.37
C THR A 215 10.69 -13.90 -22.83
N ALA A 216 10.34 -13.66 -21.56
CA ALA A 216 10.44 -12.34 -20.98
C ALA A 216 11.92 -11.91 -20.89
N VAL A 217 12.23 -10.74 -21.44
CA VAL A 217 13.57 -10.12 -21.40
C VAL A 217 13.54 -8.72 -20.80
N THR A 218 12.32 -8.20 -20.57
CA THR A 218 11.99 -6.92 -19.95
C THR A 218 10.68 -7.09 -19.19
N SER A 219 10.43 -6.20 -18.25
CA SER A 219 9.17 -6.08 -17.53
C SER A 219 8.84 -4.63 -17.26
N LEU A 220 7.54 -4.34 -17.15
CA LEU A 220 7.04 -3.12 -16.51
C LEU A 220 6.97 -3.35 -15.00
N ASP A 221 6.24 -4.39 -14.57
CA ASP A 221 6.07 -4.77 -13.15
C ASP A 221 6.34 -6.28 -12.95
N PRO A 222 7.50 -6.71 -12.42
CA PRO A 222 7.77 -8.11 -12.11
C PRO A 222 6.98 -8.61 -10.88
N ILE A 223 6.35 -9.79 -10.99
CA ILE A 223 5.68 -10.44 -9.85
C ILE A 223 6.13 -11.89 -9.73
N LEU A 224 6.34 -12.32 -8.48
CA LEU A 224 6.49 -13.73 -8.14
C LEU A 224 5.50 -14.14 -7.06
N PHE A 225 4.85 -15.28 -7.26
CA PHE A 225 3.96 -15.86 -6.27
C PHE A 225 4.21 -17.35 -6.16
N THR A 226 4.34 -17.86 -4.94
CA THR A 226 4.34 -19.30 -4.68
C THR A 226 3.11 -19.68 -3.89
N ASP A 227 2.31 -20.57 -4.45
CA ASP A 227 1.27 -21.26 -3.71
C ASP A 227 1.94 -22.27 -2.77
N HIS A 228 1.99 -21.94 -1.49
CA HIS A 228 2.80 -22.69 -0.52
C HIS A 228 2.29 -24.12 -0.31
N ASP A 229 1.00 -24.37 -0.50
CA ASP A 229 0.36 -25.68 -0.31
C ASP A 229 0.66 -26.64 -1.48
N THR A 230 0.55 -26.13 -2.70
CA THR A 230 0.81 -26.93 -3.91
C THR A 230 2.29 -26.95 -4.30
N GLY A 231 3.06 -25.96 -3.85
CA GLY A 231 4.47 -25.77 -4.17
C GLY A 231 4.73 -25.18 -5.56
N ARG A 232 3.68 -24.79 -6.30
CA ARG A 232 3.83 -24.16 -7.62
C ARG A 232 4.19 -22.69 -7.46
N THR A 233 5.20 -22.25 -8.21
CA THR A 233 5.58 -20.84 -8.30
C THR A 233 5.30 -20.29 -9.68
N PHE A 234 4.86 -19.04 -9.72
CA PHE A 234 4.67 -18.23 -10.91
C PHE A 234 5.68 -17.09 -10.88
N GLU A 235 6.36 -16.88 -12.00
CA GLU A 235 7.10 -15.67 -12.31
C GLU A 235 6.36 -14.99 -13.46
N SER A 236 6.02 -13.72 -13.30
CA SER A 236 5.17 -12.97 -14.23
C SER A 236 5.80 -11.63 -14.53
N GLN A 237 5.88 -11.28 -15.81
CA GLN A 237 6.46 -10.03 -16.28
C GLN A 237 5.40 -9.26 -17.07
N LEU A 238 5.04 -8.07 -16.60
CA LEU A 238 4.02 -7.26 -17.27
C LEU A 238 4.53 -6.82 -18.64
N ALA A 239 3.69 -7.01 -19.65
CA ALA A 239 4.02 -6.80 -21.06
C ALA A 239 2.85 -6.10 -21.78
N GLY A 240 2.60 -4.84 -21.40
CA GLY A 240 1.47 -4.05 -21.91
C GLY A 240 0.16 -4.57 -21.34
N LYS A 241 -0.86 -4.79 -22.19
CA LYS A 241 -2.21 -5.25 -21.76
C LYS A 241 -2.30 -6.75 -21.44
N THR A 242 -1.18 -7.37 -21.07
CA THR A 242 -1.03 -8.79 -20.73
C THR A 242 0.31 -9.00 -20.01
N SER A 243 0.63 -10.24 -19.66
CA SER A 243 1.90 -10.63 -19.06
C SER A 243 2.57 -11.77 -19.82
N LEU A 244 3.89 -11.86 -19.67
CA LEU A 244 4.66 -13.05 -20.01
C LEU A 244 4.90 -13.79 -18.69
N THR A 245 4.13 -14.85 -18.46
CA THR A 245 4.17 -15.63 -17.22
C THR A 245 4.75 -17.01 -17.46
N CYS A 246 5.58 -17.47 -16.53
CA CYS A 246 6.07 -18.84 -16.46
C CYS A 246 5.80 -19.44 -15.08
N LEU A 247 5.60 -20.77 -15.05
CA LEU A 247 5.36 -21.53 -13.82
C LEU A 247 6.38 -22.65 -13.64
N THR A 248 6.66 -22.99 -12.38
CA THR A 248 7.55 -24.08 -11.99
C THR A 248 6.94 -24.88 -10.83
N ASP A 249 7.10 -26.21 -10.86
CA ASP A 249 6.69 -27.13 -9.79
C ASP A 249 7.92 -27.73 -9.06
N ASN A 250 9.12 -27.22 -9.34
CA ASN A 250 10.38 -27.75 -8.81
C ASN A 250 11.38 -26.66 -8.45
N ASP A 251 10.87 -25.60 -7.80
CA ASP A 251 11.68 -24.49 -7.28
C ASP A 251 12.62 -23.88 -8.34
N GLY A 252 12.11 -23.71 -9.56
CA GLY A 252 12.80 -23.06 -10.67
C GLY A 252 13.81 -23.94 -11.42
N ASP A 253 13.90 -25.25 -11.14
CA ASP A 253 14.76 -26.15 -11.92
C ASP A 253 14.28 -26.29 -13.38
N THR A 254 12.97 -26.26 -13.61
CA THR A 254 12.35 -26.18 -14.94
C THR A 254 11.15 -25.24 -14.94
N TRP A 255 10.92 -24.57 -16.06
CA TRP A 255 9.83 -23.62 -16.25
C TRP A 255 8.94 -24.00 -17.43
N THR A 256 7.64 -23.76 -17.28
CA THR A 256 6.62 -23.96 -18.31
C THR A 256 5.91 -22.63 -18.58
N PRO A 257 5.75 -22.20 -19.85
CA PRO A 257 5.02 -20.97 -20.15
C PRO A 257 3.53 -21.11 -19.82
N SER A 258 2.98 -20.04 -19.26
CA SER A 258 1.55 -19.80 -19.12
C SER A 258 1.04 -19.00 -20.31
N GLN A 259 -0.29 -18.97 -20.50
CA GLN A 259 -0.95 -17.98 -21.35
C GLN A 259 -0.59 -16.54 -20.96
N GLY A 260 -0.20 -16.29 -19.72
CA GLY A 260 -0.06 -14.94 -19.17
C GLY A 260 -1.41 -14.40 -18.72
N GLY A 261 -1.58 -13.08 -18.76
CA GLY A 261 -2.84 -12.42 -18.42
C GLY A 261 -4.04 -12.95 -19.21
N GLY A 262 -5.21 -12.95 -18.57
CA GLY A 262 -6.48 -13.30 -19.24
C GLY A 262 -6.87 -12.26 -20.30
N PHE A 263 -7.83 -12.62 -21.15
CA PHE A 263 -8.30 -11.70 -22.20
C PHE A 263 -8.81 -10.39 -21.59
N ASN A 264 -8.34 -9.26 -22.13
CA ASN A 264 -8.62 -7.91 -21.65
C ASN A 264 -8.17 -7.68 -20.20
N SER A 265 -6.95 -8.10 -19.87
CA SER A 265 -6.25 -7.70 -18.64
C SER A 265 -5.93 -6.20 -18.64
N GLY A 266 -5.48 -5.67 -17.51
CA GLY A 266 -4.98 -4.31 -17.37
C GLY A 266 -3.60 -4.09 -18.00
N VAL A 267 -3.17 -2.83 -18.00
CA VAL A 267 -1.91 -2.35 -18.60
C VAL A 267 -0.83 -2.05 -17.58
N ASP A 268 -1.16 -2.10 -16.29
CA ASP A 268 -0.30 -1.65 -15.21
C ASP A 268 -0.57 -2.46 -13.93
N HIS A 269 0.43 -2.48 -13.07
CA HIS A 269 0.37 -2.95 -11.68
C HIS A 269 -0.26 -4.33 -11.53
N GLN A 270 0.35 -5.32 -12.19
CA GLN A 270 -0.13 -6.71 -12.14
C GLN A 270 0.08 -7.36 -10.77
N THR A 271 -0.69 -8.41 -10.49
CA THR A 271 -0.49 -9.30 -9.35
C THR A 271 -0.94 -10.71 -9.69
N VAL A 272 -0.27 -11.70 -9.09
CA VAL A 272 -0.59 -13.12 -9.19
C VAL A 272 -0.75 -13.68 -7.78
N GLY A 273 -1.77 -14.51 -7.59
CA GLY A 273 -2.00 -15.22 -6.35
C GLY A 273 -2.87 -16.44 -6.57
N GLY A 274 -3.02 -17.28 -5.56
CA GLY A 274 -3.73 -18.55 -5.69
C GLY A 274 -4.05 -19.18 -4.35
N GLY A 275 -4.98 -20.12 -4.38
CA GLY A 275 -5.44 -20.84 -3.19
C GLY A 275 -6.67 -21.71 -3.47
N PRO A 276 -7.27 -22.31 -2.43
CA PRO A 276 -8.45 -23.16 -2.56
C PRO A 276 -9.60 -22.48 -3.32
N TYR A 277 -10.44 -23.28 -3.99
CA TYR A 277 -11.68 -22.74 -4.56
C TYR A 277 -12.70 -22.42 -3.46
N SER A 278 -13.38 -21.30 -3.60
CA SER A 278 -14.58 -20.99 -2.81
C SER A 278 -15.70 -21.97 -3.10
N ALA A 279 -16.41 -22.38 -2.05
CA ALA A 279 -17.65 -23.14 -2.14
C ALA A 279 -18.78 -22.40 -2.87
N GLY A 280 -18.71 -21.06 -2.93
CA GLY A 280 -19.68 -20.20 -3.61
C GLY A 280 -19.48 -20.10 -5.13
N GLY A 281 -18.32 -20.51 -5.63
CA GLY A 281 -18.01 -20.43 -7.06
C GLY A 281 -18.08 -21.78 -7.76
N VAL A 282 -18.30 -21.75 -9.07
CA VAL A 282 -18.26 -22.98 -9.88
C VAL A 282 -16.81 -23.48 -9.93
N GLY A 283 -16.58 -24.76 -9.61
CA GLY A 283 -15.37 -25.47 -10.00
C GLY A 283 -15.60 -26.13 -11.37
N GLY A 284 -14.79 -25.81 -12.38
CA GLY A 284 -14.73 -26.60 -13.62
C GLY A 284 -14.32 -28.05 -13.37
N THR A 285 -14.18 -28.89 -14.39
CA THR A 285 -13.53 -30.21 -14.25
C THR A 285 -12.83 -30.59 -15.55
N PRO A 286 -11.63 -31.19 -15.51
CA PRO A 286 -10.83 -31.44 -14.31
C PRO A 286 -10.10 -30.17 -13.84
N LEU A 287 -10.11 -29.91 -12.53
CA LEU A 287 -9.42 -28.77 -11.93
C LEU A 287 -8.05 -29.17 -11.44
N TYR A 288 -7.09 -28.26 -11.60
CA TYR A 288 -5.95 -28.19 -10.70
C TYR A 288 -6.45 -27.89 -9.27
N PRO A 289 -5.82 -28.38 -8.19
CA PRO A 289 -6.36 -28.29 -6.83
C PRO A 289 -6.76 -26.89 -6.38
N HIS A 290 -5.98 -25.86 -6.77
CA HIS A 290 -6.19 -24.47 -6.40
C HIS A 290 -6.57 -23.61 -7.62
N ALA A 291 -7.33 -22.53 -7.38
CA ALA A 291 -7.52 -21.47 -8.36
C ALA A 291 -6.26 -20.59 -8.42
N VAL A 292 -5.96 -20.04 -9.59
CA VAL A 292 -4.91 -19.02 -9.76
C VAL A 292 -5.54 -17.77 -10.34
N TYR A 293 -5.19 -16.62 -9.77
CA TYR A 293 -5.72 -15.32 -10.12
C TYR A 293 -4.61 -14.46 -10.70
N TYR A 294 -4.94 -13.76 -11.78
CA TYR A 294 -4.13 -12.67 -12.33
C TYR A 294 -4.99 -11.42 -12.31
N CYS A 295 -4.60 -10.43 -11.52
CA CYS A 295 -5.29 -9.15 -11.47
C CYS A 295 -4.35 -8.03 -11.94
N SER A 296 -4.92 -6.95 -12.47
CA SER A 296 -4.14 -5.81 -13.00
C SER A 296 -5.04 -4.59 -13.16
N GLN A 297 -4.41 -3.42 -13.11
CA GLN A 297 -5.04 -2.12 -13.31
C GLN A 297 -5.13 -1.77 -14.79
N ASP A 298 -6.27 -1.27 -15.24
CA ASP A 298 -6.44 -0.59 -16.52
C ASP A 298 -6.80 0.90 -16.29
N ILE A 299 -6.94 1.66 -17.36
CA ILE A 299 -7.19 3.10 -17.30
C ILE A 299 -8.51 3.41 -16.58
N ALA A 300 -9.56 2.59 -16.74
CA ALA A 300 -10.92 2.88 -16.26
C ALA A 300 -11.45 1.90 -15.21
N ASP A 301 -10.74 0.79 -14.98
CA ASP A 301 -11.13 -0.31 -14.11
C ASP A 301 -9.92 -1.12 -13.64
N ALA A 302 -10.13 -1.96 -12.64
CA ALA A 302 -9.19 -3.02 -12.31
C ALA A 302 -9.86 -4.36 -12.56
N LEU A 303 -9.11 -5.29 -13.15
CA LEU A 303 -9.65 -6.52 -13.72
C LEU A 303 -8.93 -7.71 -13.12
N CYS A 304 -9.66 -8.81 -12.90
CA CYS A 304 -9.05 -10.06 -12.46
C CYS A 304 -9.55 -11.27 -13.26
N SER A 305 -8.60 -12.08 -13.70
CA SER A 305 -8.82 -13.32 -14.44
C SER A 305 -8.61 -14.51 -13.52
N THR A 306 -9.38 -15.57 -13.72
CA THR A 306 -9.25 -16.82 -12.95
C THR A 306 -8.80 -17.96 -13.85
N SER A 307 -7.81 -18.72 -13.39
CA SER A 307 -7.37 -19.98 -13.96
C SER A 307 -7.86 -21.16 -13.13
N ARG A 308 -8.13 -22.26 -13.82
CA ARG A 308 -8.67 -23.51 -13.27
C ARG A 308 -7.79 -24.73 -13.53
N ASP A 309 -6.68 -24.54 -14.24
CA ASP A 309 -5.72 -25.57 -14.65
C ASP A 309 -4.32 -25.29 -14.09
N GLY A 310 -4.26 -24.55 -12.98
CA GLY A 310 -3.02 -24.24 -12.26
C GLY A 310 -2.22 -23.13 -12.92
N GLY A 311 -2.90 -22.18 -13.56
CA GLY A 311 -2.30 -21.01 -14.21
C GLY A 311 -1.73 -21.30 -15.60
N VAL A 312 -2.09 -22.41 -16.25
CA VAL A 312 -1.68 -22.68 -17.64
C VAL A 312 -2.51 -21.83 -18.60
N THR A 313 -3.83 -21.78 -18.41
CA THR A 313 -4.75 -20.90 -19.14
C THR A 313 -5.59 -20.07 -18.19
N LEU A 314 -5.90 -18.84 -18.60
CA LEU A 314 -6.67 -17.87 -17.82
C LEU A 314 -7.97 -17.54 -18.55
N GLY A 315 -9.07 -17.52 -17.79
CA GLY A 315 -10.36 -17.06 -18.30
C GLY A 315 -10.35 -15.56 -18.67
N PRO A 316 -11.45 -15.05 -19.23
CA PRO A 316 -11.61 -13.62 -19.44
C PRO A 316 -11.48 -12.84 -18.11
N ALA A 317 -10.90 -11.66 -18.18
CA ALA A 317 -10.79 -10.80 -17.00
C ALA A 317 -12.16 -10.23 -16.62
N VAL A 318 -12.46 -10.23 -15.32
CA VAL A 318 -13.70 -9.72 -14.72
C VAL A 318 -13.37 -8.43 -13.96
N PRO A 319 -14.09 -7.32 -14.19
CA PRO A 319 -13.88 -6.08 -13.43
C PRO A 319 -14.13 -6.31 -11.94
N MET A 320 -13.14 -5.96 -11.11
CA MET A 320 -13.26 -5.93 -9.66
C MET A 320 -13.98 -4.66 -9.19
N TYR A 321 -13.66 -3.55 -9.85
CA TYR A 321 -14.23 -2.22 -9.63
C TYR A 321 -13.87 -1.30 -10.80
N ASN A 322 -14.55 -0.15 -10.89
CA ASN A 322 -14.23 0.94 -11.82
C ASN A 322 -13.75 2.20 -11.09
N LEU A 323 -13.28 3.20 -11.83
CA LEU A 323 -12.79 4.48 -11.30
C LEU A 323 -13.79 5.25 -10.41
N LEU A 324 -15.10 5.01 -10.52
CA LEU A 324 -16.09 5.65 -9.65
C LEU A 324 -16.14 5.01 -8.25
N GLN A 325 -15.51 3.85 -8.08
CA GLN A 325 -15.48 3.08 -6.84
C GLN A 325 -14.10 3.13 -6.19
N CYS A 326 -13.05 2.90 -6.98
CA CYS A 326 -11.66 2.96 -6.53
C CYS A 326 -10.76 3.48 -7.65
N GLY A 327 -9.71 4.21 -7.26
CA GLY A 327 -8.67 4.77 -8.10
C GLY A 327 -7.28 4.49 -7.54
N GLY A 328 -6.25 4.87 -8.29
CA GLY A 328 -4.87 4.52 -7.96
C GLY A 328 -4.60 3.01 -7.96
N LEU A 329 -3.35 2.66 -7.69
CA LEU A 329 -2.83 1.30 -7.70
C LEU A 329 -3.45 0.41 -6.58
N HIS A 330 -3.50 -0.90 -6.83
CA HIS A 330 -4.03 -1.91 -5.91
C HIS A 330 -2.93 -2.84 -5.41
N GLY A 331 -3.01 -3.32 -4.17
CA GLY A 331 -2.08 -4.30 -3.68
C GLY A 331 -2.27 -5.69 -4.28
N HIS A 332 -1.52 -6.64 -3.74
CA HIS A 332 -1.47 -7.99 -4.29
C HIS A 332 -2.66 -8.87 -3.89
N VAL A 333 -3.09 -9.70 -4.84
CA VAL A 333 -4.19 -10.64 -4.62
C VAL A 333 -3.79 -11.75 -3.64
N LYS A 334 -4.63 -12.01 -2.64
CA LYS A 334 -4.46 -13.10 -1.67
C LYS A 334 -5.75 -13.90 -1.56
N VAL A 335 -5.63 -15.20 -1.29
CA VAL A 335 -6.76 -16.14 -1.21
C VAL A 335 -6.82 -16.75 0.19
N ALA A 336 -7.98 -16.67 0.83
CA ALA A 336 -8.22 -17.25 2.15
C ALA A 336 -8.35 -18.78 2.09
N PRO A 337 -8.21 -19.49 3.23
CA PRO A 337 -8.44 -20.93 3.31
C PRO A 337 -9.83 -21.39 2.86
N ASP A 338 -10.84 -20.54 2.94
CA ASP A 338 -12.20 -20.81 2.46
C ASP A 338 -12.42 -20.47 0.97
N GLY A 339 -11.36 -20.03 0.28
CA GLY A 339 -11.35 -19.63 -1.12
C GLY A 339 -11.84 -18.21 -1.40
N THR A 340 -12.12 -17.39 -0.37
CA THR A 340 -12.41 -15.97 -0.56
C THR A 340 -11.17 -15.24 -1.07
N VAL A 341 -11.34 -14.40 -2.10
CA VAL A 341 -10.25 -13.66 -2.75
C VAL A 341 -10.29 -12.21 -2.31
N TYR A 342 -9.13 -11.62 -2.04
CA TYR A 342 -8.96 -10.25 -1.58
C TYR A 342 -7.93 -9.52 -2.43
N VAL A 343 -8.29 -8.31 -2.89
CA VAL A 343 -7.37 -7.38 -3.56
C VAL A 343 -7.52 -6.01 -2.89
N PRO A 344 -6.54 -5.55 -2.10
CA PRO A 344 -6.64 -4.28 -1.38
C PRO A 344 -6.32 -3.09 -2.30
N ASN A 345 -6.88 -1.91 -2.06
CA ASN A 345 -6.66 -0.72 -2.88
C ASN A 345 -6.57 0.56 -2.03
N LYS A 346 -5.66 1.47 -2.42
CA LYS A 346 -5.27 2.65 -1.63
C LYS A 346 -6.22 3.84 -1.73
N GLY A 347 -7.20 3.83 -2.63
CA GLY A 347 -8.11 4.95 -2.84
C GLY A 347 -9.48 4.52 -3.34
N CYS A 348 -10.40 4.22 -2.43
CA CYS A 348 -11.79 3.86 -2.71
C CYS A 348 -12.76 4.87 -2.09
N GLY A 349 -12.98 5.98 -2.81
CA GLY A 349 -13.65 7.17 -2.28
C GLY A 349 -12.78 7.89 -1.26
N ALA A 350 -13.33 8.22 -0.08
CA ALA A 350 -12.65 8.97 0.96
C ALA A 350 -11.63 8.18 1.81
N GLY A 351 -11.34 6.93 1.46
CA GLY A 351 -10.49 6.04 2.25
C GLY A 351 -9.98 4.87 1.44
N GLN A 352 -9.52 3.82 2.10
CA GLN A 352 -9.02 2.60 1.49
C GLN A 352 -10.04 1.47 1.62
N ALA A 353 -9.91 0.44 0.78
CA ALA A 353 -10.80 -0.71 0.82
C ALA A 353 -10.11 -1.99 0.34
N VAL A 354 -10.81 -3.11 0.53
CA VAL A 354 -10.49 -4.37 -0.12
C VAL A 354 -11.61 -4.79 -1.07
N ALA A 355 -11.27 -5.12 -2.31
CA ALA A 355 -12.16 -5.79 -3.23
C ALA A 355 -12.20 -7.28 -2.87
N VAL A 356 -13.41 -7.83 -2.66
CA VAL A 356 -13.61 -9.20 -2.18
C VAL A 356 -14.47 -9.99 -3.14
N SER A 357 -14.01 -11.20 -3.51
CA SER A 357 -14.81 -12.18 -4.23
C SER A 357 -15.00 -13.45 -3.40
N GLU A 358 -16.25 -13.86 -3.22
CA GLU A 358 -16.63 -15.09 -2.52
C GLU A 358 -17.05 -16.21 -3.50
N ASP A 359 -16.83 -16.02 -4.81
CA ASP A 359 -17.35 -16.90 -5.87
C ASP A 359 -16.33 -17.20 -6.98
N ASN A 360 -15.04 -17.29 -6.60
CA ASN A 360 -13.92 -17.58 -7.50
C ASN A 360 -13.72 -16.50 -8.59
N GLY A 361 -13.78 -15.23 -8.21
CA GLY A 361 -13.50 -14.08 -9.09
C GLY A 361 -14.63 -13.72 -10.06
N LEU A 362 -15.84 -14.27 -9.88
CA LEU A 362 -16.98 -14.00 -10.78
C LEU A 362 -17.69 -12.69 -10.43
N THR A 363 -17.81 -12.38 -9.15
CA THR A 363 -18.34 -11.09 -8.66
C THR A 363 -17.47 -10.54 -7.55
N TRP A 364 -17.46 -9.21 -7.42
CA TRP A 364 -16.61 -8.47 -6.51
C TRP A 364 -17.41 -7.45 -5.70
N GLN A 365 -17.04 -7.28 -4.44
CA GLN A 365 -17.62 -6.30 -3.53
C GLN A 365 -16.52 -5.47 -2.89
N ILE A 366 -16.66 -4.15 -2.95
CA ILE A 366 -15.76 -3.23 -2.25
C ILE A 366 -16.13 -3.19 -0.77
N ARG A 367 -15.12 -3.39 0.08
CA ARG A 367 -15.22 -3.42 1.55
C ARG A 367 -14.33 -2.32 2.14
N PRO A 368 -14.91 -1.12 2.40
CA PRO A 368 -14.15 0.00 2.94
C PRO A 368 -13.57 -0.30 4.32
N VAL A 369 -12.41 0.29 4.62
CA VAL A 369 -11.81 0.30 5.97
C VAL A 369 -12.19 1.64 6.63
N PRO A 370 -13.16 1.68 7.56
CA PRO A 370 -13.63 2.94 8.15
C PRO A 370 -12.51 3.68 8.87
N GLY A 371 -12.38 4.97 8.62
CA GLY A 371 -11.37 5.81 9.27
C GLY A 371 -10.01 5.86 8.54
N SER A 372 -9.78 4.98 7.57
CA SER A 372 -8.66 5.13 6.64
C SER A 372 -8.87 6.33 5.71
N LEU A 373 -7.76 6.92 5.27
CA LEU A 373 -7.68 7.95 4.24
C LEU A 373 -6.91 7.42 3.04
N PRO A 374 -7.06 8.03 1.84
CA PRO A 374 -6.32 7.62 0.65
C PRO A 374 -4.81 7.63 0.90
N GLY A 375 -4.12 6.59 0.46
CA GLY A 375 -2.66 6.45 0.60
C GLY A 375 -1.92 6.69 -0.70
N ASP A 376 -0.63 6.96 -0.62
CA ASP A 376 0.25 7.10 -1.79
C ASP A 376 0.72 5.73 -2.32
N THR A 377 0.82 4.73 -1.45
CA THR A 377 1.32 3.38 -1.79
C THR A 377 0.27 2.29 -1.55
N ASP A 378 0.45 1.16 -2.20
CA ASP A 378 -0.53 0.08 -2.20
C ASP A 378 -0.64 -0.62 -0.84
N PRO A 379 -1.86 -0.83 -0.31
CA PRO A 379 -2.06 -1.60 0.89
C PRO A 379 -1.81 -3.10 0.67
N SER A 380 -1.75 -3.86 1.76
CA SER A 380 -1.55 -5.31 1.73
C SER A 380 -2.46 -6.02 2.72
N VAL A 381 -2.82 -7.27 2.42
CA VAL A 381 -3.60 -8.12 3.31
C VAL A 381 -2.85 -9.39 3.68
N GLY A 382 -2.91 -9.75 4.97
CA GLY A 382 -2.54 -11.06 5.48
C GLY A 382 -3.79 -11.79 5.96
N ILE A 383 -3.89 -13.09 5.71
CA ILE A 383 -5.08 -13.88 6.03
C ILE A 383 -4.69 -15.04 6.93
N GLY A 384 -5.25 -15.08 8.14
CA GLY A 384 -5.05 -16.15 9.10
C GLY A 384 -5.75 -17.44 8.66
N SER A 385 -5.33 -18.57 9.23
CA SER A 385 -5.89 -19.90 8.95
C SER A 385 -7.40 -20.04 9.16
N ASP A 386 -8.05 -19.15 9.91
CA ASP A 386 -9.51 -19.12 10.13
C ASP A 386 -10.26 -18.14 9.21
N GLY A 387 -9.53 -17.40 8.36
CA GLY A 387 -10.09 -16.34 7.52
C GLY A 387 -10.06 -14.94 8.16
N THR A 388 -9.46 -14.75 9.33
CA THR A 388 -9.18 -13.42 9.87
C THR A 388 -8.28 -12.64 8.91
N VAL A 389 -8.68 -11.42 8.57
CA VAL A 389 -7.97 -10.56 7.61
C VAL A 389 -7.31 -9.39 8.34
N TYR A 390 -6.01 -9.25 8.14
CA TYR A 390 -5.22 -8.11 8.57
C TYR A 390 -4.98 -7.22 7.35
N PHE A 391 -5.39 -5.95 7.39
CA PHE A 391 -5.22 -4.98 6.32
C PHE A 391 -4.21 -3.93 6.77
N GLY A 392 -3.00 -3.97 6.20
CA GLY A 392 -1.92 -3.03 6.48
C GLY A 392 -1.82 -1.99 5.36
N TYR A 393 -1.65 -0.73 5.72
CA TYR A 393 -1.68 0.39 4.78
C TYR A 393 -0.82 1.56 5.25
N GLN A 394 -0.36 2.36 4.31
CA GLN A 394 0.11 3.72 4.57
C GLN A 394 -1.13 4.63 4.53
N ASN A 395 -1.38 5.38 5.60
CA ASN A 395 -2.46 6.35 5.66
C ASN A 395 -2.00 7.72 5.14
N ALA A 396 -2.93 8.63 4.80
CA ALA A 396 -2.61 9.97 4.27
C ALA A 396 -1.74 10.85 5.19
N ASP A 397 -1.59 10.46 6.47
CA ASP A 397 -0.69 11.08 7.45
C ASP A 397 0.75 10.53 7.39
N GLY A 398 1.03 9.58 6.49
CA GLY A 398 2.31 8.90 6.33
C GLY A 398 2.49 7.68 7.24
N HIS A 399 1.59 7.43 8.19
CA HIS A 399 1.77 6.38 9.19
C HIS A 399 1.39 4.98 8.67
N ALA A 400 2.09 3.97 9.18
CA ALA A 400 1.83 2.56 8.91
C ALA A 400 0.67 2.08 9.79
N ARG A 401 -0.53 2.02 9.22
CA ARG A 401 -1.76 1.61 9.90
C ARG A 401 -2.08 0.16 9.61
N ILE A 402 -2.73 -0.51 10.56
CA ILE A 402 -3.23 -1.88 10.38
C ILE A 402 -4.58 -2.05 11.05
N ALA A 403 -5.52 -2.70 10.36
CA ALA A 403 -6.86 -3.01 10.85
C ALA A 403 -7.18 -4.50 10.69
N VAL A 404 -8.08 -5.03 11.52
CA VAL A 404 -8.40 -6.46 11.57
C VAL A 404 -9.89 -6.70 11.33
N SER A 405 -10.21 -7.66 10.47
CA SER A 405 -11.57 -8.10 10.17
C SER A 405 -11.74 -9.60 10.41
N HIS A 406 -12.86 -10.00 11.02
CA HIS A 406 -13.24 -11.40 11.23
C HIS A 406 -14.46 -11.81 10.38
N ASP A 407 -14.90 -10.96 9.45
CA ASP A 407 -16.13 -11.15 8.67
C ASP A 407 -15.97 -10.80 7.18
N LYS A 408 -14.75 -11.04 6.68
CA LYS A 408 -14.35 -10.82 5.29
C LYS A 408 -14.42 -9.36 4.86
N GLY A 409 -13.92 -8.47 5.72
CA GLY A 409 -13.83 -7.03 5.48
C GLY A 409 -15.15 -6.27 5.66
N ARG A 410 -16.22 -6.89 6.18
CA ARG A 410 -17.50 -6.18 6.38
C ARG A 410 -17.43 -5.23 7.57
N THR A 411 -16.71 -5.63 8.61
CA THR A 411 -16.38 -4.81 9.77
C THR A 411 -14.89 -4.91 10.06
N TRP A 412 -14.37 -3.83 10.65
CA TRP A 412 -12.97 -3.67 11.01
C TRP A 412 -12.86 -3.25 12.46
N THR A 413 -11.84 -3.76 13.12
CA THR A 413 -11.48 -3.50 14.51
C THR A 413 -9.98 -3.26 14.58
N HIS A 414 -9.50 -2.76 15.72
CA HIS A 414 -8.06 -2.61 15.99
C HIS A 414 -7.29 -1.80 14.94
N ASP A 415 -7.90 -0.79 14.33
CA ASP A 415 -7.16 0.17 13.49
C ASP A 415 -6.15 0.96 14.34
N GLN A 416 -4.87 0.65 14.16
CA GLN A 416 -3.76 1.11 15.00
C GLN A 416 -2.54 1.51 14.15
N ASP A 417 -1.73 2.44 14.68
CA ASP A 417 -0.44 2.83 14.09
C ASP A 417 0.66 1.86 14.52
N ALA A 418 0.98 0.90 13.67
CA ALA A 418 2.00 -0.12 13.93
C ALA A 418 3.43 0.47 14.03
N GLY A 419 3.66 1.69 13.53
CA GLY A 419 4.94 2.41 13.57
C GLY A 419 5.16 3.24 14.85
N ALA A 420 4.11 3.50 15.63
CA ALA A 420 4.14 4.45 16.75
C ALA A 420 5.22 4.13 17.80
N GLY A 421 5.47 2.84 18.07
CA GLY A 421 6.39 2.39 19.11
C GLY A 421 7.84 2.83 18.93
N LEU A 422 8.26 3.13 17.69
CA LEU A 422 9.59 3.66 17.36
C LEU A 422 9.52 5.07 16.76
N GLY A 423 8.37 5.74 16.86
CA GLY A 423 8.19 7.12 16.41
C GLY A 423 8.25 7.29 14.90
N ILE A 424 7.88 6.27 14.11
CA ILE A 424 7.82 6.37 12.65
C ILE A 424 6.82 7.46 12.26
N GLN A 425 7.23 8.34 11.36
CA GLN A 425 6.43 9.48 10.89
C GLN A 425 6.06 9.35 9.41
N ASN A 426 6.84 8.60 8.64
CA ASN A 426 6.52 8.28 7.25
C ASN A 426 6.84 6.80 7.01
N SER A 427 6.00 6.15 6.21
CA SER A 427 6.12 4.76 5.81
C SER A 427 5.73 4.62 4.34
N VAL A 428 6.21 3.57 3.67
CA VAL A 428 5.83 3.19 2.31
C VAL A 428 5.86 1.67 2.18
N PHE A 429 5.22 1.16 1.13
CA PHE A 429 5.21 -0.26 0.73
C PHE A 429 4.77 -1.23 1.84
N PRO A 430 3.52 -1.11 2.32
CA PRO A 430 2.91 -2.09 3.22
C PRO A 430 2.97 -3.53 2.68
N ALA A 431 3.39 -4.48 3.50
CA ALA A 431 3.33 -5.91 3.19
C ALA A 431 2.89 -6.71 4.43
N VAL A 432 1.81 -7.49 4.32
CA VAL A 432 1.23 -8.22 5.46
C VAL A 432 1.17 -9.71 5.17
N VAL A 433 1.50 -10.52 6.18
CA VAL A 433 1.26 -11.97 6.19
C VAL A 433 0.67 -12.38 7.54
N ALA A 434 -0.21 -13.37 7.54
CA ALA A 434 -0.77 -13.93 8.76
C ALA A 434 -0.65 -15.45 8.73
N GLY A 435 -0.43 -16.05 9.90
CA GLY A 435 -0.42 -17.50 10.06
C GLY A 435 -1.76 -18.02 10.56
N ASP A 436 -2.37 -17.31 11.51
CA ASP A 436 -3.60 -17.71 12.19
C ASP A 436 -4.36 -16.47 12.71
N PRO A 437 -5.52 -16.63 13.40
CA PRO A 437 -6.29 -15.48 13.86
C PRO A 437 -5.55 -14.57 14.83
N ASP A 438 -4.56 -15.08 15.57
CA ASP A 438 -3.85 -14.32 16.61
C ASP A 438 -2.50 -13.78 16.12
N ARG A 439 -1.90 -14.40 15.09
CA ARG A 439 -0.51 -14.17 14.67
C ARG A 439 -0.41 -13.63 13.25
N ALA A 440 0.08 -12.39 13.15
CA ALA A 440 0.38 -11.72 11.89
C ALA A 440 1.63 -10.86 11.98
N ALA A 441 2.25 -10.61 10.82
CA ALA A 441 3.37 -9.72 10.64
C ALA A 441 3.05 -8.66 9.57
N PHE A 442 3.43 -7.42 9.86
CA PHE A 442 3.28 -6.27 8.99
C PHE A 442 4.65 -5.65 8.77
N ALA A 443 5.18 -5.84 7.57
CA ALA A 443 6.42 -5.22 7.11
C ALA A 443 6.13 -3.91 6.36
N PHE A 444 7.00 -2.93 6.52
CA PHE A 444 6.95 -1.66 5.79
C PHE A 444 8.32 -0.99 5.81
N ILE A 445 8.61 -0.16 4.81
CA ILE A 445 9.78 0.72 4.84
C ILE A 445 9.38 2.01 5.55
N GLY A 446 10.12 2.43 6.57
CA GLY A 446 9.74 3.55 7.43
C GLY A 446 10.88 4.48 7.82
N THR A 447 10.54 5.69 8.27
CA THR A 447 11.49 6.68 8.81
C THR A 447 10.84 7.47 9.95
N PRO A 448 11.60 7.81 11.02
CA PRO A 448 11.14 8.73 12.05
C PRO A 448 11.17 10.20 11.59
N THR A 449 11.59 10.47 10.35
CA THR A 449 11.60 11.83 9.78
C THR A 449 10.22 12.19 9.25
N GLY A 450 9.59 13.21 9.83
CA GLY A 450 8.28 13.71 9.37
C GLY A 450 8.38 14.74 8.23
N GLY A 451 7.22 15.16 7.74
CA GLY A 451 7.07 16.10 6.60
C GLY A 451 6.84 15.38 5.27
N ASN A 452 6.70 16.16 4.18
CA ASN A 452 6.51 15.63 2.82
C ASN A 452 7.72 14.78 2.39
N TYR A 453 7.55 13.47 2.45
CA TYR A 453 8.61 12.52 2.15
C TYR A 453 8.92 12.39 0.65
N GLN A 454 8.10 12.99 -0.20
CA GLN A 454 8.30 13.06 -1.66
C GLN A 454 9.03 14.35 -2.09
N ASP A 455 9.38 15.25 -1.17
CA ASP A 455 10.18 16.45 -1.49
C ASP A 455 11.66 16.09 -1.71
N ALA A 456 12.03 15.89 -2.98
CA ALA A 456 13.40 15.56 -3.38
C ALA A 456 14.45 16.61 -2.99
N ALA A 457 14.07 17.88 -2.90
CA ALA A 457 15.00 18.94 -2.55
C ALA A 457 15.32 18.93 -1.05
N ASN A 458 14.29 18.84 -0.21
CA ASN A 458 14.42 19.15 1.22
C ASN A 458 14.25 17.96 2.17
N PHE A 459 13.59 16.88 1.76
CA PHE A 459 13.43 15.73 2.64
C PHE A 459 14.76 14.97 2.78
N LYS A 460 15.15 14.66 4.02
CA LYS A 460 16.42 14.00 4.38
C LYS A 460 16.20 12.80 5.30
N GLY A 461 15.13 12.04 5.05
CA GLY A 461 14.83 10.83 5.79
C GLY A 461 15.88 9.73 5.64
N VAL A 462 15.97 8.88 6.65
CA VAL A 462 16.74 7.63 6.62
C VAL A 462 15.76 6.50 6.83
N TRP A 463 15.63 5.64 5.81
CA TRP A 463 14.57 4.65 5.72
C TRP A 463 15.09 3.27 6.00
N HIS A 464 14.45 2.57 6.94
CA HIS A 464 14.77 1.19 7.32
C HIS A 464 13.58 0.29 7.04
N LEU A 465 13.82 -1.02 6.94
CA LEU A 465 12.76 -2.00 6.98
C LEU A 465 12.32 -2.21 8.43
N TYR A 466 11.02 -2.07 8.67
CA TYR A 466 10.41 -2.39 9.95
C TYR A 466 9.47 -3.58 9.80
N VAL A 467 9.38 -4.39 10.86
CA VAL A 467 8.39 -5.46 10.96
C VAL A 467 7.68 -5.38 12.31
N ALA A 468 6.38 -5.14 12.26
CA ALA A 468 5.48 -5.21 13.40
C ALA A 468 4.85 -6.60 13.47
N VAL A 469 4.85 -7.23 14.65
CA VAL A 469 4.25 -8.56 14.86
C VAL A 469 3.22 -8.52 15.98
N THR A 470 2.07 -9.16 15.75
CA THR A 470 1.05 -9.41 16.77
C THR A 470 0.97 -10.89 17.11
N TYR A 471 0.54 -11.18 18.35
CA TYR A 471 0.29 -12.53 18.87
C TYR A 471 -1.06 -12.62 19.59
N ASP A 472 -1.91 -11.60 19.43
CA ASP A 472 -3.19 -11.44 20.15
C ASP A 472 -4.28 -10.80 19.28
N GLY A 473 -4.27 -11.09 17.98
CA GLY A 473 -5.34 -10.68 17.06
C GLY A 473 -5.30 -9.20 16.70
N GLY A 474 -4.12 -8.57 16.76
CA GLY A 474 -3.95 -7.14 16.52
C GLY A 474 -4.31 -6.25 17.70
N THR A 475 -4.47 -6.80 18.91
CA THR A 475 -4.68 -5.98 20.12
C THR A 475 -3.41 -5.21 20.50
N SER A 476 -2.25 -5.84 20.35
CA SER A 476 -0.93 -5.26 20.56
C SER A 476 0.07 -5.65 19.47
N TRP A 477 1.10 -4.82 19.29
CA TRP A 477 2.11 -4.98 18.25
C TRP A 477 3.53 -4.78 18.79
N SER A 478 4.43 -5.68 18.41
CA SER A 478 5.86 -5.61 18.69
C SER A 478 6.59 -5.15 17.45
N LEU A 479 7.15 -3.94 17.47
CA LEU A 479 7.83 -3.32 16.33
C LEU A 479 9.34 -3.56 16.40
N THR A 480 9.92 -4.04 15.29
CA THR A 480 11.36 -4.26 15.15
C THR A 480 11.89 -3.47 13.95
N ASP A 481 13.00 -2.74 14.15
CA ASP A 481 13.85 -2.27 13.05
C ASP A 481 14.70 -3.46 12.57
N ALA A 482 14.41 -3.97 11.38
CA ALA A 482 15.07 -5.13 10.80
C ALA A 482 16.40 -4.78 10.12
N THR A 483 16.66 -3.49 9.87
CA THR A 483 17.86 -3.01 9.18
C THR A 483 18.53 -1.84 9.94
N PRO A 484 18.77 -1.94 11.26
CA PRO A 484 19.09 -0.78 12.11
C PRO A 484 20.45 -0.13 11.81
N THR A 485 21.33 -0.86 11.11
CA THR A 485 22.68 -0.40 10.76
C THR A 485 22.89 -0.25 9.25
N ASP A 486 21.87 -0.57 8.44
CA ASP A 486 21.97 -0.60 6.99
C ASP A 486 20.71 -0.05 6.34
N PRO A 487 20.61 1.28 6.15
CA PRO A 487 19.40 1.88 5.62
C PRO A 487 19.07 1.39 4.22
N VAL A 488 17.79 1.12 3.98
CA VAL A 488 17.24 0.77 2.66
C VAL A 488 17.32 1.97 1.72
N GLN A 489 17.04 3.18 2.23
CA GLN A 489 17.11 4.42 1.45
C GLN A 489 17.50 5.63 2.30
N LYS A 490 18.04 6.67 1.65
CA LYS A 490 18.25 8.01 2.22
C LYS A 490 17.72 9.08 1.28
N GLY A 491 17.08 10.10 1.85
CA GLY A 491 16.44 11.18 1.07
C GLY A 491 14.95 10.95 0.90
N SER A 492 14.36 11.58 -0.12
CA SER A 492 12.96 11.39 -0.51
C SER A 492 12.72 10.01 -1.11
N ILE A 493 11.46 9.59 -1.15
CA ILE A 493 10.97 8.47 -1.95
C ILE A 493 9.84 9.04 -2.82
N CYS A 494 9.92 8.85 -4.14
CA CYS A 494 8.86 9.26 -5.05
C CYS A 494 7.97 8.07 -5.45
N THR A 495 6.66 8.22 -5.25
CA THR A 495 5.64 7.17 -5.52
C THR A 495 4.80 7.46 -6.76
N ALA A 496 5.08 8.56 -7.47
CA ALA A 496 4.34 9.00 -8.66
C ALA A 496 4.70 8.27 -9.98
N GLY A 497 5.23 7.06 -9.88
CA GLY A 497 5.49 6.22 -11.06
C GLY A 497 6.53 6.80 -12.02
N THR A 498 6.22 6.71 -13.32
CA THR A 498 7.09 7.21 -14.41
C THR A 498 7.28 8.73 -14.43
N THR A 499 6.55 9.47 -13.62
CA THR A 499 6.71 10.93 -13.49
C THR A 499 7.78 11.32 -12.46
N CYS A 500 8.30 10.36 -11.70
CA CYS A 500 9.34 10.58 -10.71
C CYS A 500 10.69 11.01 -11.30
N GLY A 501 11.47 11.69 -10.46
CA GLY A 501 12.84 12.08 -10.77
C GLY A 501 13.87 11.00 -10.44
N SER A 502 15.03 11.42 -9.96
CA SER A 502 16.15 10.51 -9.63
C SER A 502 15.98 9.76 -8.30
N ASP A 503 14.88 9.97 -7.58
CA ASP A 503 14.58 9.42 -6.25
C ASP A 503 13.58 8.25 -6.27
N ARG A 504 13.36 7.65 -7.45
CA ARG A 504 12.59 6.42 -7.65
C ARG A 504 13.52 5.21 -7.84
N ASN A 505 14.19 4.81 -6.77
CA ASN A 505 15.04 3.61 -6.72
C ASN A 505 14.34 2.42 -6.03
N LEU A 506 13.35 2.70 -5.18
CA LEU A 506 12.32 1.75 -4.76
C LEU A 506 11.11 2.07 -5.62
N LEU A 507 10.56 1.08 -6.31
CA LEU A 507 9.49 1.29 -7.28
C LEU A 507 8.15 1.30 -6.54
N ASP A 508 7.42 0.17 -6.51
CA ASP A 508 6.03 0.18 -6.02
C ASP A 508 5.74 -0.70 -4.80
N PHE A 509 6.55 -1.73 -4.49
CA PHE A 509 6.27 -2.60 -3.33
C PHE A 509 7.48 -3.36 -2.78
N ILE A 510 7.27 -3.97 -1.62
CA ILE A 510 8.06 -5.07 -1.03
C ILE A 510 7.10 -6.25 -0.76
N ASP A 511 7.61 -7.44 -0.44
CA ASP A 511 6.74 -8.60 -0.15
C ASP A 511 7.16 -9.37 1.10
N VAL A 512 6.19 -10.07 1.71
CA VAL A 512 6.39 -10.83 2.94
C VAL A 512 5.64 -12.16 2.89
N GLN A 513 6.29 -13.21 3.36
CA GLN A 513 5.73 -14.56 3.43
C GLN A 513 6.08 -15.26 4.74
N LEU A 514 5.33 -16.33 5.05
CA LEU A 514 5.66 -17.27 6.11
C LEU A 514 6.22 -18.55 5.51
N ASP A 515 7.27 -19.10 6.14
CA ASP A 515 7.64 -20.48 5.89
C ASP A 515 6.79 -21.45 6.71
N LYS A 516 6.98 -22.75 6.48
CA LYS A 516 6.23 -23.83 7.14
C LYS A 516 6.42 -23.86 8.66
N GLN A 517 7.49 -23.26 9.18
CA GLN A 517 7.79 -23.16 10.61
C GLN A 517 7.15 -21.90 11.23
N GLY A 518 6.55 -21.03 10.42
CA GLY A 518 5.98 -19.75 10.86
C GLY A 518 7.02 -18.64 11.00
N ARG A 519 8.19 -18.76 10.36
CA ARG A 519 9.17 -17.66 10.29
C ARG A 519 8.76 -16.66 9.23
N VAL A 520 8.89 -15.39 9.55
CA VAL A 520 8.60 -14.26 8.65
C VAL A 520 9.81 -14.02 7.75
N LEU A 521 9.58 -14.02 6.43
CA LEU A 521 10.57 -13.74 5.40
C LEU A 521 10.11 -12.51 4.61
N VAL A 522 10.94 -11.47 4.58
CA VAL A 522 10.66 -10.22 3.86
C VAL A 522 11.65 -10.08 2.72
N ALA A 523 11.15 -9.73 1.55
CA ALA A 523 11.94 -9.32 0.39
C ALA A 523 11.79 -7.81 0.21
N TYR A 524 12.92 -7.09 0.18
CA TYR A 524 12.98 -5.64 0.19
C TYR A 524 14.22 -5.12 -0.55
#